data_AF-A0AAV8VC67-F1
#
_entry.id   AF-A0AAV8VC67-F1
#
_cell.length_a   1.000
_cell.length_b   1.000
_cell.length_c   1.000
_cell.angle_alpha   90.00
_cell.angle_beta   90.00
_cell.angle_gamma   90.00
#
_symmetry.space_group_name_H-M   'P 1'
#
loop_
_entity.id
_entity.type
_entity.pdbx_description
1 polymer ?
#
loop_
_entity_poly.entity_id
_entity_poly.type
_entity_poly.pdbx_seq_one_letter_code
_entity_poly.pdbx_strand_id
1 'polypeptide(L)'
;NIFFLFSDTDYASLPILFHMDNFDDCMLLKRRALYCYLSYELQPLHSNGNQSKTWINLKKLRGNPYNYRHDILRHNICVPKTCPNATKVKDNKDLLSNSLTNCYNEKVKHLGLTGTITKIDCETDEPKYPMDYWDSITAKIFKIYVIFVIITSLSEKLLRDRMSGFSNEVVKPIYIRLIEAFSIPRNWNRLKTINTNPDIERLKCIQGVRFYNMILVILTHTIYISFISLPISNTKRIEKSK
;
A
#
# COMPACT_ATOMS: atom_id res chain seq x y z
N ASN A 1 37.75 3.91 8.66
CA ASN A 1 36.53 3.15 8.30
C ASN A 1 36.16 3.46 6.86
N ILE A 2 36.49 2.53 5.97
CA ILE A 2 36.52 2.72 4.51
C ILE A 2 35.09 2.64 3.97
N PHE A 3 34.49 3.80 3.68
CA PHE A 3 33.39 3.89 2.73
C PHE A 3 33.98 3.50 1.36
N PHE A 4 33.75 2.26 0.93
CA PHE A 4 34.10 1.85 -0.43
C PHE A 4 33.19 2.62 -1.41
N LEU A 5 33.68 3.77 -1.88
CA LEU A 5 33.07 4.52 -2.97
C LEU A 5 33.05 3.61 -4.20
N PHE A 6 31.86 3.08 -4.48
CA PHE A 6 31.59 2.41 -5.73
C PHE A 6 31.58 3.47 -6.84
N SER A 7 32.35 3.23 -7.92
CA SER A 7 32.45 4.22 -9.00
C SER A 7 31.08 4.52 -9.59
N ASP A 8 30.82 5.77 -9.93
CA ASP A 8 29.56 6.18 -10.55
C ASP A 8 29.32 5.44 -11.87
N THR A 9 30.38 5.12 -12.61
CA THR A 9 30.35 4.33 -13.85
C THR A 9 29.95 2.88 -13.60
N ASP A 10 30.47 2.28 -12.54
CA ASP A 10 30.13 0.90 -12.19
C ASP A 10 28.67 0.81 -11.71
N TYR A 11 28.16 1.85 -11.03
CA TYR A 11 26.75 1.92 -10.62
C TYR A 11 25.81 2.08 -11.80
N ALA A 12 26.18 2.92 -12.77
CA ALA A 12 25.40 3.13 -13.98
C ALA A 12 25.30 1.87 -14.85
N SER A 13 26.26 0.93 -14.73
CA SER A 13 26.26 -0.35 -15.45
C SER A 13 25.31 -1.41 -14.87
N LEU A 14 24.73 -1.15 -13.70
CA LEU A 14 23.81 -2.10 -13.05
C LEU A 14 22.43 -2.07 -13.72
N PRO A 15 21.73 -3.21 -13.76
CA PRO A 15 20.34 -3.23 -14.19
C PRO A 15 19.47 -2.29 -13.34
N ILE A 16 18.46 -1.72 -13.97
CA ILE A 16 17.46 -0.89 -13.29
C ILE A 16 16.75 -1.74 -12.24
N LEU A 17 16.76 -1.29 -10.98
CA LEU A 17 16.18 -2.06 -9.88
C LEU A 17 14.64 -2.02 -9.87
N PHE A 18 14.09 -0.84 -10.12
CA PHE A 18 12.66 -0.58 -10.10
C PHE A 18 12.25 0.00 -11.45
N HIS A 19 11.34 -0.68 -12.14
CA HIS A 19 10.79 -0.26 -13.42
C HIS A 19 9.28 -0.31 -13.38
N MET A 20 8.61 0.65 -14.02
CA MET A 20 7.16 0.65 -14.17
C MET A 20 6.79 1.14 -15.55
N ASP A 21 6.12 0.28 -16.32
CA ASP A 21 5.41 0.69 -17.52
C ASP A 21 4.15 1.49 -17.13
N ASN A 22 3.62 2.28 -18.07
CA ASN A 22 2.35 2.98 -17.83
C ASN A 22 1.19 1.96 -17.79
N PHE A 23 0.57 1.85 -16.61
CA PHE A 23 -0.56 0.95 -16.37
C PHE A 23 -1.77 1.30 -17.23
N ASP A 24 -2.17 2.57 -17.23
CA ASP A 24 -3.35 3.04 -17.97
C ASP A 24 -3.20 2.77 -19.46
N ASP A 25 -2.03 3.08 -20.02
CA ASP A 25 -1.71 2.81 -21.42
C ASP A 25 -1.68 1.31 -21.75
N CYS A 26 -1.43 0.44 -20.77
CA CYS A 26 -1.52 -1.00 -20.95
C CYS A 26 -2.97 -1.45 -20.97
N MET A 27 -3.81 -0.91 -20.07
CA MET A 27 -5.24 -1.26 -19.96
C MET A 27 -6.06 -0.79 -21.16
N LEU A 28 -5.57 0.20 -21.92
CA LEU A 28 -6.13 0.55 -23.22
C LEU A 28 -6.10 -0.61 -24.24
N LEU A 29 -5.26 -1.64 -24.05
CA LEU A 29 -5.19 -2.82 -24.91
C LEU A 29 -6.38 -3.81 -24.70
N LYS A 30 -7.27 -3.54 -23.73
CA LYS A 30 -8.48 -4.33 -23.44
C LYS A 30 -8.19 -5.83 -23.30
N ARG A 31 -8.80 -6.69 -24.12
CA ARG A 31 -8.59 -8.15 -24.13
C ARG A 31 -7.13 -8.60 -24.28
N ARG A 32 -6.22 -7.71 -24.72
CA ARG A 32 -4.79 -8.01 -24.81
C ARG A 32 -3.99 -7.45 -23.63
N ALA A 33 -4.60 -6.67 -22.74
CA ALA A 33 -3.94 -6.07 -21.59
C ALA A 33 -3.55 -7.16 -20.61
N LEU A 34 -2.26 -7.20 -20.30
CA LEU A 34 -1.69 -8.04 -19.25
C LEU A 34 -0.56 -7.25 -18.62
N TYR A 35 -0.84 -6.69 -17.44
CA TYR A 35 0.11 -5.90 -16.68
C TYR A 35 0.59 -6.72 -15.49
N CYS A 36 1.89 -6.97 -15.37
CA CYS A 36 2.43 -7.86 -14.35
C CYS A 36 3.46 -7.14 -13.49
N TYR A 37 3.29 -7.26 -12.17
CA TYR A 37 4.35 -7.10 -11.20
C TYR A 37 5.18 -8.38 -11.15
N LEU A 38 6.50 -8.25 -11.29
CA LEU A 38 7.44 -9.37 -11.19
C LEU A 38 8.67 -9.00 -10.36
N SER A 39 9.12 -9.98 -9.57
CA SER A 39 10.42 -9.99 -8.91
C SER A 39 11.33 -10.96 -9.64
N TYR A 40 12.38 -10.44 -10.26
CA TYR A 40 13.35 -11.21 -11.03
C TYR A 40 14.69 -11.24 -10.30
N GLU A 41 15.09 -12.42 -9.83
CA GLU A 41 16.34 -12.61 -9.10
C GLU A 41 17.48 -12.93 -10.07
N LEU A 42 18.51 -12.09 -10.04
CA LEU A 42 19.68 -12.19 -10.89
C LEU A 42 20.65 -13.24 -10.38
N GLN A 43 21.23 -13.95 -11.33
CA GLN A 43 22.21 -15.01 -11.13
C GLN A 43 23.33 -14.84 -12.16
N PRO A 44 24.55 -15.35 -11.88
CA PRO A 44 25.62 -15.32 -12.86
C PRO A 44 25.28 -16.26 -14.02
N LEU A 45 25.54 -15.84 -15.27
CA LEU A 45 25.33 -16.71 -16.43
C LEU A 45 26.22 -17.96 -16.40
N HIS A 46 27.44 -17.82 -15.86
CA HIS A 46 28.38 -18.92 -15.66
C HIS A 46 28.78 -19.02 -14.19
N SER A 47 28.40 -20.11 -13.52
CA SER A 47 28.73 -20.35 -12.10
C SER A 47 30.20 -20.73 -11.87
N ASN A 48 30.85 -21.37 -12.85
CA ASN A 48 32.20 -21.94 -12.74
C ASN A 48 33.26 -21.24 -13.63
N GLY A 49 32.92 -20.10 -14.24
CA GLY A 49 33.81 -19.34 -15.14
C GLY A 49 34.17 -17.95 -14.61
N ASN A 50 34.84 -17.13 -15.44
CA ASN A 50 35.08 -15.71 -15.16
C ASN A 50 33.75 -14.98 -14.99
N GLN A 51 33.38 -14.70 -13.73
CA GLN A 51 32.16 -13.98 -13.39
C GLN A 51 32.17 -12.60 -14.05
N SER A 52 31.02 -12.16 -14.56
CA SER A 52 30.93 -10.82 -15.13
C SER A 52 31.26 -9.76 -14.07
N LYS A 53 31.89 -8.67 -14.50
CA LYS A 53 32.19 -7.51 -13.62
C LYS A 53 30.91 -7.04 -12.90
N THR A 54 29.77 -7.06 -13.61
CA THR A 54 28.45 -6.73 -13.08
C THR A 54 28.03 -7.65 -11.93
N TRP A 55 28.23 -8.98 -12.04
CA TRP A 55 27.90 -9.91 -10.96
C TRP A 55 28.77 -9.70 -9.71
N ILE A 56 30.06 -9.45 -9.89
CA ILE A 56 30.99 -9.15 -8.78
C ILE A 56 30.51 -7.90 -8.02
N ASN A 57 30.14 -6.87 -8.79
CA ASN A 57 29.61 -5.62 -8.26
C ASN A 57 28.31 -5.81 -7.47
N LEU A 58 27.36 -6.59 -8.02
CA LEU A 58 26.10 -6.93 -7.34
C LEU A 58 26.33 -7.63 -6.00
N LYS A 59 27.24 -8.62 -5.97
CA LYS A 59 27.60 -9.32 -4.72
C LYS A 59 28.18 -8.38 -3.67
N LYS A 60 29.01 -7.41 -4.08
CA LYS A 60 29.57 -6.40 -3.17
C LYS A 60 28.48 -5.51 -2.59
N LEU A 61 27.55 -5.04 -3.42
CA LEU A 61 26.44 -4.20 -2.96
C LEU A 61 25.51 -4.94 -1.99
N ARG A 62 25.24 -6.22 -2.26
CA ARG A 62 24.42 -7.10 -1.41
C ARG A 62 24.98 -7.26 0.01
N GLY A 63 26.29 -7.16 0.20
CA GLY A 63 26.94 -7.32 1.50
C GLY A 63 26.70 -6.15 2.48
N ASN A 64 26.20 -5.01 2.00
CA ASN A 64 25.95 -3.84 2.84
C ASN A 64 24.45 -3.71 3.16
N PRO A 65 24.03 -3.72 4.45
CA PRO A 65 22.61 -3.61 4.83
C PRO A 65 21.97 -2.27 4.49
N TYR A 66 22.76 -1.21 4.23
CA TYR A 66 22.25 0.10 3.84
C TYR A 66 21.90 0.21 2.36
N ASN A 67 22.38 -0.74 1.54
CA ASN A 67 22.10 -0.77 0.11
C ASN A 67 20.81 -1.55 -0.18
N TYR A 68 20.13 -1.20 -1.26
CA TYR A 68 19.07 -2.02 -1.80
C TYR A 68 19.63 -3.35 -2.31
N ARG A 69 18.78 -4.38 -2.37
CA ARG A 69 19.09 -5.68 -2.98
C ARG A 69 19.09 -5.53 -4.50
N HIS A 70 20.21 -5.08 -5.06
CA HIS A 70 20.40 -4.86 -6.51
C HIS A 70 20.33 -6.15 -7.35
N ASP A 71 20.36 -7.31 -6.71
CA ASP A 71 20.18 -8.62 -7.32
C ASP A 71 18.71 -9.01 -7.52
N ILE A 72 17.74 -8.26 -7.00
CA ILE A 72 16.30 -8.55 -7.15
C ILE A 72 15.61 -7.40 -7.88
N LEU A 73 15.39 -7.55 -9.18
CA LEU A 73 14.72 -6.54 -10.00
C LEU A 73 13.21 -6.61 -9.77
N ARG A 74 12.60 -5.48 -9.42
CA ARG A 74 11.16 -5.37 -9.11
C ARG A 74 10.49 -4.51 -10.16
N HIS A 75 9.93 -5.16 -11.16
CA HIS A 75 9.40 -4.47 -12.33
C HIS A 75 7.88 -4.64 -12.41
N ASN A 76 7.20 -3.58 -12.82
CA ASN A 76 5.82 -3.63 -13.29
C ASN A 76 5.84 -3.41 -14.80
N ILE A 77 5.38 -4.39 -15.57
CA ILE A 77 5.47 -4.36 -17.03
C ILE A 77 4.14 -4.62 -17.71
N CYS A 78 3.94 -3.96 -18.85
CA CYS A 78 2.91 -4.32 -19.80
C CYS A 78 3.45 -5.44 -20.69
N VAL A 79 3.09 -6.70 -20.40
CA VAL A 79 3.62 -7.89 -21.07
C VAL A 79 3.53 -7.80 -22.61
N PRO A 80 2.41 -7.39 -23.22
CA PRO A 80 2.32 -7.32 -24.69
C PRO A 80 3.27 -6.29 -25.33
N LYS A 81 3.68 -5.25 -24.60
CA LYS A 81 4.61 -4.21 -25.11
C LYS A 81 6.06 -4.59 -24.81
N THR A 82 6.33 -5.04 -23.60
CA THR A 82 7.70 -5.28 -23.10
C THR A 82 8.23 -6.66 -23.47
N CYS A 83 7.36 -7.68 -23.50
CA CYS A 83 7.68 -9.06 -23.88
C CYS A 83 6.63 -9.59 -24.87
N PRO A 84 6.62 -9.12 -26.13
CA PRO A 84 5.55 -9.41 -27.10
C PRO A 84 5.41 -10.91 -27.43
N ASN A 85 6.51 -11.66 -27.33
CA ASN A 85 6.55 -13.11 -27.57
C ASN A 85 6.09 -13.94 -26.36
N ALA A 86 5.74 -13.30 -25.24
CA ALA A 86 5.34 -14.02 -24.05
C ALA A 86 3.90 -14.54 -24.14
N THR A 87 3.67 -15.76 -23.65
CA THR A 87 2.35 -16.41 -23.70
C THR A 87 1.35 -15.67 -22.82
N LYS A 88 0.16 -15.33 -23.32
CA LYS A 88 -0.86 -14.54 -22.62
C LYS A 88 -1.74 -15.32 -21.63
N VAL A 89 -1.26 -16.44 -21.10
CA VAL A 89 -2.14 -17.39 -20.38
C VAL A 89 -2.20 -17.01 -18.91
N LYS A 90 -3.31 -16.39 -18.49
CA LYS A 90 -3.64 -16.07 -17.08
C LYS A 90 -3.75 -17.34 -16.22
N ASP A 91 -4.24 -18.43 -16.81
CA ASP A 91 -4.60 -19.66 -16.09
C ASP A 91 -3.41 -20.58 -15.78
N ASN A 92 -2.28 -20.40 -16.46
CA ASN A 92 -1.07 -21.19 -16.22
C ASN A 92 0.10 -20.27 -15.87
N LYS A 93 0.17 -19.95 -14.58
CA LYS A 93 1.21 -19.08 -14.00
C LYS A 93 2.62 -19.59 -14.29
N ASP A 94 2.83 -20.90 -14.33
CA ASP A 94 4.15 -21.49 -14.57
C ASP A 94 4.61 -21.27 -16.01
N LEU A 95 3.71 -21.48 -16.99
CA LEU A 95 4.02 -21.19 -18.39
C LEU A 95 4.29 -19.69 -18.62
N LEU A 96 3.50 -18.82 -18.02
CA LEU A 96 3.71 -17.37 -18.08
C LEU A 96 5.06 -16.99 -17.44
N SER A 97 5.36 -17.52 -16.25
CA SER A 97 6.62 -17.29 -15.53
C SER A 97 7.83 -17.74 -16.36
N ASN A 98 7.77 -18.92 -16.98
CA ASN A 98 8.84 -19.42 -17.84
C ASN A 98 9.05 -18.53 -19.07
N SER A 99 7.95 -18.12 -19.72
CA SER A 99 7.99 -17.26 -20.89
C SER A 99 8.58 -15.87 -20.59
N LEU A 100 8.18 -15.28 -19.46
CA LEU A 100 8.73 -14.00 -18.99
C LEU A 100 10.18 -14.13 -18.51
N THR A 101 10.54 -15.25 -17.87
CA THR A 101 11.91 -15.55 -17.47
C THR A 101 12.81 -15.59 -18.70
N ASN A 102 12.39 -16.23 -19.79
CA ASN A 102 13.14 -16.24 -21.05
C ASN A 102 13.30 -14.84 -21.65
N CYS A 103 12.25 -14.02 -21.64
CA CYS A 103 12.31 -12.62 -22.09
C CYS A 103 13.34 -11.81 -21.28
N TYR A 104 13.34 -11.96 -19.95
CA TYR A 104 14.28 -11.25 -19.08
C TYR A 104 15.70 -11.78 -19.21
N ASN A 105 15.88 -13.09 -19.34
CA ASN A 105 17.19 -13.70 -19.60
C ASN A 105 17.84 -13.09 -20.83
N GLU A 106 17.13 -12.98 -21.95
CA GLU A 106 17.65 -12.32 -23.16
C GLU A 106 17.96 -10.83 -22.91
N LYS A 107 17.13 -10.11 -22.14
CA LYS A 107 17.36 -8.71 -21.79
C LYS A 107 18.65 -8.50 -20.99
N VAL A 108 18.97 -9.36 -20.03
CA VAL A 108 20.14 -9.21 -19.15
C VAL A 108 21.38 -9.99 -19.61
N LYS A 109 21.25 -10.82 -20.65
CA LYS A 109 22.32 -11.65 -21.21
C LYS A 109 23.59 -10.87 -21.56
N HIS A 110 23.43 -9.66 -22.11
CA HIS A 110 24.55 -8.79 -22.49
C HIS A 110 25.41 -8.35 -21.29
N LEU A 111 24.90 -8.45 -20.06
CA LEU A 111 25.62 -8.17 -18.81
C LEU A 111 26.29 -9.42 -18.22
N GLY A 112 26.21 -10.57 -18.91
CA GLY A 112 26.67 -11.86 -18.40
C GLY A 112 25.85 -12.36 -17.21
N LEU A 113 24.57 -12.00 -17.17
CA LEU A 113 23.63 -12.37 -16.12
C LEU A 113 22.51 -13.26 -16.69
N THR A 114 21.93 -14.05 -15.82
CA THR A 114 20.71 -14.84 -16.03
C THR A 114 19.82 -14.68 -14.80
N GLY A 115 18.66 -15.30 -14.73
CA GLY A 115 17.85 -15.24 -13.53
C GLY A 115 16.54 -16.00 -13.60
N THR A 116 15.77 -15.87 -12.54
CA THR A 116 14.46 -16.53 -12.39
C THR A 116 13.45 -15.58 -11.76
N ILE A 117 12.19 -15.73 -12.13
CA ILE A 117 11.09 -15.00 -11.50
C ILE A 117 10.72 -15.69 -10.19
N THR A 118 10.84 -14.98 -9.08
CA THR A 118 10.50 -15.48 -7.73
C THR A 118 9.08 -15.12 -7.30
N LYS A 119 8.55 -14.02 -7.82
CA LYS A 119 7.18 -13.57 -7.55
C LYS A 119 6.59 -12.96 -8.81
N ILE A 120 5.35 -13.31 -9.11
CA ILE A 120 4.57 -12.75 -10.21
C ILE A 120 3.13 -12.51 -9.77
N ASP A 121 2.61 -11.33 -10.08
CA ASP A 121 1.21 -10.96 -9.89
C ASP A 121 0.76 -10.14 -11.10
N CYS A 122 -0.34 -10.52 -11.73
CA CYS A 122 -0.77 -9.94 -12.99
C CYS A 122 -2.22 -9.48 -12.95
N GLU A 123 -2.47 -8.37 -13.63
CA GLU A 123 -3.76 -7.71 -13.75
C GLU A 123 -4.11 -7.56 -15.23
N THR A 124 -5.39 -7.70 -15.51
CA THR A 124 -6.01 -7.55 -16.83
C THR A 124 -6.93 -6.32 -16.81
N ASP A 125 -7.60 -6.04 -17.92
CA ASP A 125 -8.64 -5.00 -17.95
C ASP A 125 -9.89 -5.36 -17.11
N GLU A 126 -10.04 -6.63 -16.75
CA GLU A 126 -11.04 -7.11 -15.80
C GLU A 126 -10.63 -6.82 -14.34
N PRO A 127 -11.57 -6.35 -13.48
CA PRO A 127 -11.29 -6.07 -12.08
C PRO A 127 -10.91 -7.34 -11.32
N LYS A 128 -9.76 -7.30 -10.62
CA LYS A 128 -9.26 -8.40 -9.78
C LYS A 128 -10.20 -8.76 -8.62
N TYR A 129 -10.87 -7.75 -8.08
CA TYR A 129 -11.84 -7.88 -7.01
C TYR A 129 -13.18 -7.32 -7.50
N PRO A 130 -14.02 -8.15 -8.14
CA PRO A 130 -15.39 -7.74 -8.43
C PRO A 130 -16.11 -7.47 -7.11
N MET A 131 -16.99 -6.46 -7.08
CA MET A 131 -17.84 -6.17 -5.93
C MET A 131 -18.58 -7.44 -5.51
N ASP A 132 -18.27 -7.95 -4.32
CA ASP A 132 -18.88 -9.17 -3.83
C ASP A 132 -20.21 -8.87 -3.09
N TYR A 133 -20.91 -9.95 -2.73
CA TYR A 133 -22.18 -9.82 -1.99
C TYR A 133 -21.98 -9.17 -0.60
N TRP A 134 -20.85 -9.44 0.05
CA TRP A 134 -20.52 -8.94 1.39
C TRP A 134 -20.15 -7.45 1.38
N ASP A 135 -19.47 -6.99 0.35
CA ASP A 135 -19.16 -5.59 0.05
C ASP A 135 -20.46 -4.80 -0.08
N SER A 136 -21.41 -5.35 -0.85
CA SER A 136 -22.74 -4.74 -1.02
C SER A 136 -23.52 -4.66 0.29
N ILE A 137 -23.52 -5.72 1.11
CA ILE A 137 -24.15 -5.72 2.44
C ILE A 137 -23.50 -4.66 3.33
N THR A 138 -22.17 -4.67 3.41
CA THR A 138 -21.41 -3.77 4.28
C THR A 138 -21.67 -2.31 3.91
N ALA A 139 -21.67 -1.99 2.61
CA ALA A 139 -22.00 -0.67 2.11
C ALA A 139 -23.43 -0.25 2.48
N LYS A 140 -24.41 -1.16 2.41
CA LYS A 140 -25.79 -0.89 2.82
C LYS A 140 -25.91 -0.63 4.32
N ILE A 141 -25.28 -1.46 5.16
CA ILE A 141 -25.27 -1.28 6.62
C ILE A 141 -24.65 0.07 6.98
N PHE A 142 -23.50 0.40 6.39
CA PHE A 142 -22.84 1.69 6.62
C PHE A 142 -23.72 2.86 6.20
N LYS A 143 -24.36 2.79 5.03
CA LYS A 143 -25.29 3.82 4.55
C LYS A 143 -26.48 4.00 5.49
N ILE A 144 -27.08 2.90 5.96
CA ILE A 144 -28.19 2.93 6.93
C ILE A 144 -27.74 3.58 8.24
N TYR A 145 -26.55 3.22 8.74
CA TYR A 145 -25.99 3.81 9.95
C TYR A 145 -25.75 5.33 9.81
N VAL A 146 -25.18 5.77 8.69
CA VAL A 146 -24.95 7.20 8.43
C VAL A 146 -26.27 7.96 8.35
N ILE A 147 -27.27 7.43 7.63
CA ILE A 147 -28.61 8.03 7.56
C ILE A 147 -29.23 8.10 8.96
N PHE A 148 -29.13 7.04 9.75
CA PHE A 148 -29.61 7.00 11.12
C PHE A 148 -28.96 8.10 11.98
N VAL A 149 -27.63 8.27 11.91
CA VAL A 149 -26.90 9.33 12.64
C VAL A 149 -27.31 10.73 12.18
N ILE A 150 -27.58 10.94 10.89
CA ILE A 150 -28.08 12.22 10.37
C ILE A 150 -29.49 12.50 10.91
N ILE A 151 -30.39 11.51 10.87
CA ILE A 151 -31.76 11.64 11.36
C ILE A 151 -31.78 11.96 12.85
N THR A 152 -31.00 11.26 13.68
CA THR A 152 -30.92 11.54 15.12
C THR A 152 -30.36 12.93 15.40
N SER A 153 -29.33 13.35 14.64
CA SER A 153 -28.74 14.69 14.77
C SER A 153 -29.71 15.81 14.37
N LEU A 154 -30.51 15.62 13.32
CA LEU A 154 -31.55 16.58 12.90
C LEU A 154 -32.74 16.59 13.87
N SER A 155 -33.17 15.40 14.32
CA SER A 155 -34.29 15.26 15.26
C SER A 155 -33.98 15.91 16.60
N GLU A 156 -32.75 15.81 17.09
CA GLU A 156 -32.33 16.53 18.31
C GLU A 156 -32.40 18.05 18.11
N LYS A 157 -31.94 18.58 16.97
CA LYS A 157 -32.01 20.01 16.68
C LYS A 157 -33.48 20.51 16.74
N LEU A 158 -34.38 19.80 16.07
CA LEU A 158 -35.82 20.12 16.07
C LEU A 158 -36.45 20.00 17.45
N LEU A 159 -36.13 18.95 18.22
CA LEU A 159 -36.64 18.76 19.57
C LEU A 159 -36.12 19.84 20.54
N ARG A 160 -34.86 20.26 20.41
CA ARG A 160 -34.27 21.34 21.22
C ARG A 160 -34.98 22.67 21.00
N ASP A 161 -35.29 23.01 19.76
CA ASP A 161 -36.02 24.23 19.40
C ASP A 161 -37.47 24.21 19.95
N ARG A 162 -38.08 23.02 20.05
CA ARG A 162 -39.45 22.86 20.57
C ARG A 162 -39.53 22.80 22.09
N MET A 163 -38.49 22.30 22.76
CA MET A 163 -38.49 21.96 24.19
C MET A 163 -37.83 23.03 25.08
N SER A 164 -37.28 24.10 24.50
CA SER A 164 -36.68 25.24 25.24
C SER A 164 -37.68 25.99 26.14
N GLY A 165 -38.98 25.69 26.07
CA GLY A 165 -40.01 26.21 26.96
C GLY A 165 -40.50 25.27 28.08
N PHE A 166 -40.04 24.02 28.13
CA PHE A 166 -40.59 23.00 29.05
C PHE A 166 -39.47 22.16 29.69
N SER A 167 -38.64 22.81 30.51
CA SER A 167 -37.56 22.16 31.27
C SER A 167 -37.81 22.53 32.73
N ASN A 168 -38.24 21.62 33.59
CA ASN A 168 -37.42 20.61 34.25
C ASN A 168 -38.36 19.56 34.89
N GLU A 169 -37.91 18.31 35.08
CA GLU A 169 -38.53 17.22 35.89
C GLU A 169 -39.28 16.07 35.18
N VAL A 170 -39.44 16.05 33.86
CA VAL A 170 -40.02 14.85 33.21
C VAL A 170 -38.94 13.82 32.88
N VAL A 171 -39.07 12.60 33.41
CA VAL A 171 -38.22 11.45 33.08
C VAL A 171 -38.25 11.22 31.56
N LYS A 172 -37.10 11.41 30.91
CA LYS A 172 -37.00 11.27 29.45
C LYS A 172 -37.33 9.85 29.01
N PRO A 173 -38.26 9.67 28.06
CA PRO A 173 -38.56 8.36 27.49
C PRO A 173 -37.35 7.80 26.71
N ILE A 174 -37.33 6.47 26.57
CA ILE A 174 -36.20 5.70 26.03
C ILE A 174 -35.79 6.16 24.63
N TYR A 175 -36.75 6.50 23.77
CA TYR A 175 -36.46 6.96 22.40
C TYR A 175 -35.68 8.29 22.38
N ILE A 176 -35.96 9.21 23.31
CA ILE A 176 -35.19 10.47 23.43
C ILE A 176 -33.75 10.16 23.85
N ARG A 177 -33.55 9.24 24.80
CA ARG A 177 -32.20 8.82 25.23
C ARG A 177 -31.40 8.20 24.09
N LEU A 178 -32.06 7.42 23.21
CA LEU A 178 -31.43 6.83 22.03
C LEU A 178 -31.04 7.91 21.00
N ILE A 179 -31.92 8.87 20.70
CA ILE A 179 -31.61 9.99 19.80
C ILE A 179 -30.40 10.78 20.33
N GLU A 180 -30.39 11.08 21.64
CA GLU A 180 -29.30 11.80 22.30
C GLU A 180 -27.96 11.04 22.26
N ALA A 181 -27.98 9.70 22.32
CA ALA A 181 -26.76 8.89 22.31
C ALA A 181 -26.06 8.87 20.94
N PHE A 182 -26.81 8.96 19.84
CA PHE A 182 -26.29 8.90 18.47
C PHE A 182 -26.19 10.26 17.79
N SER A 183 -26.62 11.34 18.45
CA SER A 183 -26.58 12.68 17.89
C SER A 183 -25.19 13.32 18.00
N ILE A 184 -24.71 13.88 16.89
CA ILE A 184 -23.37 14.47 16.79
C ILE A 184 -23.22 15.74 17.66
N PRO A 185 -24.11 16.76 17.59
CA PRO A 185 -23.95 17.99 18.38
C PRO A 185 -23.86 17.74 19.89
N ARG A 186 -24.64 16.80 20.42
CA ARG A 186 -24.62 16.48 21.85
C ARG A 186 -23.41 15.66 22.25
N ASN A 187 -23.02 14.67 21.45
CA ASN A 187 -21.78 13.94 21.69
C ASN A 187 -20.57 14.88 21.61
N TRP A 188 -20.59 15.87 20.73
CA TRP A 188 -19.56 16.91 20.63
C TRP A 188 -19.56 17.84 21.85
N ASN A 189 -20.73 18.28 22.32
CA ASN A 189 -20.81 19.08 23.54
C ASN A 189 -20.36 18.27 24.76
N ARG A 190 -20.77 17.00 24.88
CA ARG A 190 -20.31 16.09 25.93
C ARG A 190 -18.79 15.86 25.90
N LEU A 191 -18.21 15.80 24.70
CA LEU A 191 -16.76 15.68 24.52
C LEU A 191 -16.01 16.94 24.97
N LYS A 192 -16.59 18.12 24.74
CA LYS A 192 -16.03 19.41 25.16
C LYS A 192 -16.28 19.75 26.64
N THR A 193 -17.35 19.22 27.24
CA THR A 193 -17.66 19.48 28.65
C THR A 193 -16.65 18.77 29.53
N ILE A 194 -15.96 19.54 30.37
CA ILE A 194 -14.99 19.02 31.32
C ILE A 194 -15.74 18.32 32.45
N ASN A 195 -15.57 17.01 32.57
CA ASN A 195 -16.04 16.28 33.74
C ASN A 195 -15.13 16.62 34.93
N THR A 196 -15.72 17.15 36.00
CA THR A 196 -15.06 17.56 37.25
C THR A 196 -15.00 16.45 38.31
N ASN A 197 -15.42 15.23 37.97
CA ASN A 197 -15.26 14.09 38.88
C ASN A 197 -13.76 13.79 39.08
N PRO A 198 -13.26 13.78 40.33
CA PRO A 198 -11.84 13.64 40.65
C PRO A 198 -11.22 12.32 40.14
N ASP A 199 -12.01 11.25 40.04
CA ASP A 199 -11.52 9.98 39.49
C ASP A 199 -11.33 10.06 37.97
N ILE A 200 -12.28 10.66 37.26
CA ILE A 200 -12.22 10.84 35.81
C ILE A 200 -11.08 11.80 35.43
N GLU A 201 -10.84 12.81 36.27
CA GLU A 201 -9.74 13.75 36.11
C GLU A 201 -8.36 13.07 36.15
N ARG A 202 -8.16 12.13 37.08
CA ARG A 202 -6.93 11.33 37.14
C ARG A 202 -6.74 10.45 35.90
N LEU A 203 -7.82 9.93 35.30
CA LEU A 203 -7.77 9.10 34.10
C LEU A 203 -7.63 9.89 32.78
N LYS A 204 -7.75 11.23 32.76
CA LYS A 204 -7.63 12.06 31.55
C LYS A 204 -6.29 11.86 30.84
N CYS A 205 -5.20 11.76 31.60
CA CYS A 205 -3.86 11.53 31.04
C CYS A 205 -3.80 10.21 30.24
N ILE A 206 -4.37 9.13 30.78
CA ILE A 206 -4.39 7.82 30.13
C ILE A 206 -5.22 7.85 28.84
N GLN A 207 -6.36 8.54 28.84
CA GLN A 207 -7.17 8.72 27.62
C GLN A 207 -6.43 9.55 26.55
N GLY A 208 -5.67 10.57 26.97
CA GLY A 208 -4.78 11.32 26.07
C GLY A 208 -3.69 10.43 25.46
N VAL A 209 -3.01 9.62 26.27
CA VAL A 209 -2.00 8.66 25.79
C VAL A 209 -2.60 7.69 24.78
N ARG A 210 -3.82 7.18 25.03
CA ARG A 210 -4.51 6.29 24.08
C ARG A 210 -4.77 6.95 22.73
N PHE A 211 -5.20 8.22 22.74
CA PHE A 211 -5.44 8.98 21.52
C PHE A 211 -4.16 9.19 20.72
N TYR A 212 -3.08 9.64 21.37
CA TYR A 212 -1.79 9.82 20.71
C TYR A 212 -1.21 8.51 20.18
N ASN A 213 -1.34 7.42 20.92
CA ASN A 213 -0.90 6.09 20.46
C ASN A 213 -1.68 5.64 19.22
N MET A 214 -2.99 5.87 19.15
CA MET A 214 -3.79 5.56 17.96
C MET A 214 -3.31 6.37 16.74
N ILE A 215 -3.06 7.67 16.90
CA ILE A 215 -2.52 8.50 15.82
C ILE A 215 -1.14 7.99 15.37
N LEU A 216 -0.24 7.70 16.31
CA LEU A 216 1.10 7.21 16.01
C LEU A 216 1.07 5.90 15.23
N VAL A 217 0.20 4.97 15.61
CA VAL A 217 -0.01 3.69 14.91
C VAL A 217 -0.47 3.94 13.47
N ILE A 218 -1.48 4.80 13.28
CA ILE A 218 -2.01 5.14 11.94
C ILE A 218 -0.91 5.76 11.06
N LEU A 219 -0.17 6.72 11.58
CA LEU A 219 0.93 7.37 10.85
C LEU A 219 2.03 6.36 10.50
N THR A 220 2.42 5.52 11.46
CA THR A 220 3.45 4.49 11.25
C THR A 220 3.05 3.54 10.12
N HIS A 221 1.82 3.02 10.12
CA HIS A 221 1.36 2.13 9.04
C HIS A 221 1.32 2.83 7.68
N THR A 222 0.85 4.08 7.63
CA THR A 222 0.74 4.85 6.39
C THR A 222 2.12 5.15 5.79
N ILE A 223 3.07 5.58 6.63
CA ILE A 223 4.45 5.85 6.26
C ILE A 223 5.14 4.55 5.83
N TYR A 224 5.00 3.48 6.62
CA TYR A 224 5.61 2.18 6.33
C TYR A 224 5.21 1.65 4.94
N ILE A 225 3.91 1.67 4.63
CA ILE A 225 3.40 1.24 3.32
C ILE A 225 4.00 2.09 2.19
N SER A 226 4.05 3.41 2.38
CA SER A 226 4.55 4.34 1.37
C SER A 226 6.05 4.16 1.09
N PHE A 227 6.87 3.98 2.13
CA PHE A 227 8.32 3.83 1.96
C PHE A 227 8.74 2.46 1.41
N ILE A 228 7.94 1.42 1.65
CA ILE A 228 8.30 0.05 1.25
C ILE A 228 7.69 -0.34 -0.10
N SER A 229 6.48 0.14 -0.39
CA SER A 229 5.72 -0.32 -1.56
C SER A 229 5.97 0.53 -2.80
N LEU A 230 6.46 1.76 -2.65
CA LEU A 230 6.67 2.64 -3.80
C LEU A 230 8.04 2.38 -4.45
N PRO A 231 8.07 2.04 -5.75
CA PRO A 231 9.30 1.96 -6.50
C PRO A 231 9.97 3.34 -6.61
N ILE A 232 11.28 3.34 -6.37
CA ILE A 232 12.11 4.55 -6.40
C ILE A 232 13.03 4.52 -7.62
N SER A 233 12.92 5.53 -8.49
CA SER A 233 13.74 5.64 -9.70
C SER A 233 15.22 5.99 -9.41
N ASN A 234 15.52 6.52 -8.23
CA ASN A 234 16.85 7.02 -7.84
C ASN A 234 17.35 6.39 -6.54
N THR A 235 17.54 5.07 -6.54
CA THR A 235 18.01 4.26 -5.39
C THR A 235 19.31 4.79 -4.81
N LYS A 236 20.28 5.13 -5.66
CA LYS A 236 21.60 5.66 -5.27
C LYS A 236 21.53 6.89 -4.37
N ARG A 237 20.61 7.81 -4.65
CA ARG A 237 20.47 9.05 -3.88
C ARG A 237 20.03 8.74 -2.44
N ILE A 238 19.13 7.77 -2.29
CA ILE A 238 18.62 7.34 -1.00
C ILE A 238 19.69 6.55 -0.23
N GLU A 239 20.43 5.67 -0.92
CA GLU A 239 21.56 4.92 -0.32
C GLU A 239 22.66 5.85 0.18
N LYS A 240 22.98 6.94 -0.54
CA LYS A 240 23.96 7.94 -0.10
C LYS A 240 23.50 8.80 1.07
N SER A 241 22.18 8.88 1.32
CA SER A 241 21.61 9.69 2.40
C SER A 241 21.43 8.95 3.73
N LYS A 242 21.67 7.63 3.76
CA LYS A 242 21.62 6.79 4.96
C LYS A 242 23.01 6.64 5.56
#